data_AF-A0A1Q9NXD6-F1
#
_entry.id   AF-A0A1Q9NXD6-F1
#
_cell.length_a   1.000
_cell.length_b   1.000
_cell.length_c   1.000
_cell.angle_alpha   90.00
_cell.angle_beta   90.00
_cell.angle_gamma   90.00
#
_symmetry.space_group_name_H-M   'P 1'
#
loop_
_entity.id
_entity.type
_entity.pdbx_description
1 polymer ?
#
loop_
_entity_poly.entity_id
_entity_poly.type
_entity_poly.pdbx_seq_one_letter_code
_entity_poly.pdbx_strand_id
1 'polypeptide(L)'
;VSTAQNIVGFDWRWRDIKSTAYTTAVLIEFDSIMSTYGFSADDVVEYNLVYDTGEEDSNNDLLVPVYDVTFAKPDSDGAGANFHLKFDATEFDPQVQIIQPSGSITVQPGSPVTFDCYVLFGTPPYVYQWYSHVDGVLFSSATTSSFTTSTLSEAIKSNIAYPHSISVLIRDSEDRFSRDEISVKIDSTAAMAANMEIVLIGLGALILLTAFLIVAKKRGALVIFFLLMLFSAFVFLPITSASSGVERNPVYQPSAPTGAYDDGIKEVGIEWIGLSYHTYDGANMLTGSQSCSEGFYNHMGSVGGYSLEFNWGEYSAWESDFRDTTINHGNDSQWIDAVDMVYYQGHGGTRAVSFTSNHDEDRARFDQMKLGDGDLDMIAFDSCSVLAWYDPYVAKNIFERWSPALQGVHQVLGFATSAQNTNSMGLKFAQYMTGLYPLPALTIMESWFRAAVEFQPSDRKVAMFYGTNSTNPFQPQLDDPINDHAKGFGYVCSDPTPERIEWFVYIRSSC
;
A
#
# COMPACT_ATOMS: atom_id res chain seq x y z
N VAL A 1 -36.30 2.32 -35.72
CA VAL A 1 -36.74 2.35 -34.31
C VAL A 1 -35.77 1.45 -33.55
N SER A 2 -34.64 2.00 -33.11
CA SER A 2 -33.71 1.25 -32.26
C SER A 2 -34.39 1.04 -30.91
N THR A 3 -34.34 -0.18 -30.44
CA THR A 3 -34.83 -0.58 -29.12
C THR A 3 -34.00 0.13 -28.08
N ALA A 4 -34.63 1.00 -27.29
CA ALA A 4 -34.02 1.58 -26.09
C ALA A 4 -33.45 0.43 -25.25
N GLN A 5 -32.12 0.38 -25.13
CA GLN A 5 -31.46 -0.49 -24.16
C GLN A 5 -31.90 -0.05 -22.76
N ASN A 6 -32.11 -1.04 -21.89
CA ASN A 6 -32.75 -0.85 -20.60
C ASN A 6 -31.95 0.16 -19.77
N ILE A 7 -32.53 1.32 -19.44
CA ILE A 7 -31.94 2.23 -18.45
C ILE A 7 -32.02 1.51 -17.09
N VAL A 8 -30.88 1.14 -16.51
CA VAL A 8 -30.80 0.24 -15.34
C VAL A 8 -30.61 1.01 -14.02
N GLY A 9 -30.32 2.31 -14.06
CA GLY A 9 -30.22 3.12 -12.85
C GLY A 9 -29.49 4.46 -13.02
N PHE A 10 -29.14 5.07 -11.89
CA PHE A 10 -28.22 6.19 -11.82
C PHE A 10 -26.80 5.66 -11.70
N ASP A 11 -25.84 6.33 -12.33
CA ASP A 11 -24.44 6.05 -12.02
C ASP A 11 -24.15 6.56 -10.60
N TRP A 12 -23.66 5.66 -9.76
CA TRP A 12 -23.47 5.87 -8.32
C TRP A 12 -22.08 6.45 -8.00
N ARG A 13 -21.19 6.59 -8.99
CA ARG A 13 -19.90 7.28 -8.87
C ARG A 13 -20.04 8.79 -8.64
N TRP A 14 -21.26 9.31 -8.68
CA TRP A 14 -21.66 10.71 -8.63
C TRP A 14 -22.04 11.06 -7.19
N ARG A 15 -21.20 11.86 -6.51
CA ARG A 15 -21.30 12.02 -5.04
C ARG A 15 -21.92 13.33 -4.57
N ASP A 16 -21.63 14.47 -5.21
CA ASP A 16 -22.15 15.77 -4.78
C ASP A 16 -22.55 16.67 -5.97
N ILE A 17 -23.84 17.02 -6.02
CA ILE A 17 -24.36 18.04 -6.93
C ILE A 17 -24.52 19.33 -6.13
N LYS A 18 -23.72 20.35 -6.39
CA LYS A 18 -23.89 21.67 -5.77
C LYS A 18 -25.17 22.32 -6.33
N SER A 19 -25.70 23.36 -5.68
CA SER A 19 -26.95 23.99 -6.13
C SER A 19 -26.78 24.94 -7.33
N THR A 20 -25.54 25.20 -7.74
CA THR A 20 -25.18 26.21 -8.72
C THR A 20 -24.27 25.62 -9.81
N ALA A 21 -24.63 25.79 -11.09
CA ALA A 21 -23.94 25.17 -12.22
C ALA A 21 -22.43 25.48 -12.30
N TYR A 22 -22.06 26.68 -11.87
CA TYR A 22 -20.69 27.19 -11.85
C TYR A 22 -19.85 26.71 -10.66
N THR A 23 -20.44 25.96 -9.72
CA THR A 23 -19.72 25.40 -8.56
C THR A 23 -19.46 23.90 -8.66
N THR A 24 -19.87 23.26 -9.76
CA THR A 24 -19.82 21.80 -9.98
C THR A 24 -19.02 21.43 -11.21
N ALA A 25 -19.05 22.26 -12.25
CA ALA A 25 -18.14 22.13 -13.37
C ALA A 25 -16.80 22.72 -12.95
N VAL A 26 -15.72 22.00 -13.23
CA VAL A 26 -14.33 22.44 -13.05
C VAL A 26 -14.25 23.95 -13.33
N LEU A 27 -13.90 24.77 -12.33
CA LEU A 27 -13.76 26.23 -12.45
C LEU A 27 -12.81 26.64 -13.60
N ILE A 28 -12.02 25.69 -14.10
CA ILE A 28 -11.14 25.84 -15.25
C ILE A 28 -11.84 25.47 -16.57
N GLU A 29 -12.76 24.50 -16.60
CA GLU A 29 -13.49 24.16 -17.82
C GLU A 29 -14.61 25.14 -18.13
N PHE A 30 -15.36 25.64 -17.14
CA PHE A 30 -16.43 26.60 -17.43
C PHE A 30 -15.85 27.88 -18.05
N ASP A 31 -14.87 28.52 -17.41
CA ASP A 31 -14.23 29.73 -17.94
C ASP A 31 -13.43 29.47 -19.23
N SER A 32 -12.77 28.31 -19.38
CA SER A 32 -12.03 27.96 -20.60
C SER A 32 -12.95 27.63 -21.77
N ILE A 33 -14.04 26.90 -21.54
CA ILE A 33 -15.07 26.60 -22.54
C ILE A 33 -15.77 27.91 -22.92
N MET A 34 -16.18 28.70 -21.94
CA MET A 34 -16.78 30.01 -22.19
C MET A 34 -15.84 30.94 -22.95
N SER A 35 -14.56 30.99 -22.59
CA SER A 35 -13.53 31.72 -23.36
C SER A 35 -13.35 31.15 -24.78
N THR A 36 -13.39 29.82 -24.95
CA THR A 36 -13.26 29.15 -26.25
C THR A 36 -14.42 29.50 -27.18
N TYR A 37 -15.63 29.61 -26.64
CA TYR A 37 -16.85 29.95 -27.39
C TYR A 37 -17.20 31.45 -27.35
N GLY A 38 -16.43 32.26 -26.62
CA GLY A 38 -16.60 33.72 -26.51
C GLY A 38 -17.85 34.14 -25.72
N PHE A 39 -18.17 33.42 -24.65
CA PHE A 39 -19.20 33.72 -23.65
C PHE A 39 -18.55 34.16 -22.32
N SER A 40 -19.31 34.89 -21.50
CA SER A 40 -18.97 35.34 -20.14
C SER A 40 -20.06 34.91 -19.15
N ALA A 41 -19.74 34.84 -17.85
CA ALA A 41 -20.69 34.38 -16.82
C ALA A 41 -22.03 35.16 -16.83
N ASP A 42 -21.97 36.43 -17.26
CA ASP A 42 -23.13 37.32 -17.40
C ASP A 42 -24.04 36.95 -18.60
N ASP A 43 -23.58 36.13 -19.54
CA ASP A 43 -24.35 35.67 -20.70
C ASP A 43 -25.26 34.46 -20.38
N VAL A 44 -25.14 33.89 -19.17
CA VAL A 44 -25.99 32.77 -18.71
C VAL A 44 -27.39 33.30 -18.37
N VAL A 45 -28.42 32.80 -19.06
CA VAL A 45 -29.82 33.21 -18.83
C VAL A 45 -30.63 32.17 -18.07
N GLU A 46 -30.28 30.89 -18.20
CA GLU A 46 -30.95 29.79 -17.51
C GLU A 46 -29.96 28.64 -17.33
N TYR A 47 -30.09 27.91 -16.22
CA TYR A 47 -29.42 26.62 -16.07
C TYR A 47 -30.34 25.65 -15.35
N ASN A 48 -30.36 24.40 -15.81
CA ASN A 48 -31.15 23.34 -15.24
C ASN A 48 -30.26 22.12 -14.96
N LEU A 49 -30.39 21.56 -13.76
CA LEU A 49 -29.85 20.24 -13.47
C LEU A 49 -30.76 19.18 -14.10
N VAL A 50 -30.24 18.48 -15.10
CA VAL A 50 -30.94 17.41 -15.82
C VAL A 50 -30.17 16.10 -15.68
N TYR A 51 -30.80 14.99 -16.03
CA TYR A 51 -30.12 13.69 -16.15
C TYR A 51 -30.10 13.28 -17.61
N ASP A 52 -28.92 12.98 -18.13
CA ASP A 52 -28.71 12.57 -19.51
C ASP A 52 -28.21 11.12 -19.55
N THR A 53 -28.32 10.47 -20.71
CA THR A 53 -27.70 9.15 -20.96
C THR A 53 -26.26 9.26 -21.46
N GLY A 54 -25.74 10.48 -21.64
CA GLY A 54 -24.45 10.75 -22.29
C GLY A 54 -24.60 10.86 -23.81
N GLU A 55 -23.50 10.76 -24.56
CA GLU A 55 -23.54 10.81 -26.03
C GLU A 55 -24.43 9.69 -26.61
N GLU A 56 -25.17 9.99 -27.69
CA GLU A 56 -26.16 9.09 -28.32
C GLU A 56 -25.58 7.71 -28.74
N ASP A 57 -24.26 7.58 -28.85
CA ASP A 57 -23.56 6.35 -29.26
C ASP A 57 -22.87 5.60 -28.10
N SER A 58 -23.02 6.05 -26.85
CA SER A 58 -22.20 5.59 -25.73
C SER A 58 -22.57 4.20 -25.15
N ASN A 59 -23.64 3.54 -25.62
CA ASN A 59 -24.17 2.30 -25.01
C ASN A 59 -24.27 2.40 -23.47
N ASN A 60 -24.57 3.60 -22.95
CA ASN A 60 -24.55 3.85 -21.52
C ASN A 60 -25.93 3.53 -20.93
N ASP A 61 -25.96 2.51 -20.07
CA ASP A 61 -27.17 1.99 -19.42
C ASP A 61 -27.56 2.80 -18.16
N LEU A 62 -26.86 3.91 -17.87
CA LEU A 62 -26.98 4.70 -16.63
C LEU A 62 -27.21 6.19 -16.91
N LEU A 63 -28.03 6.82 -16.07
CA LEU A 63 -28.28 8.27 -16.09
C LEU A 63 -27.18 9.05 -15.34
N VAL A 64 -26.75 10.16 -15.94
CA VAL A 64 -25.70 11.06 -15.41
C VAL A 64 -26.25 12.49 -15.21
N PRO A 65 -26.04 13.14 -14.05
CA PRO A 65 -26.45 14.51 -13.83
C PRO A 65 -25.57 15.51 -14.61
N VAL A 66 -26.23 16.42 -15.33
CA VAL A 66 -25.63 17.39 -16.23
C VAL A 66 -26.31 18.74 -16.01
N TYR A 67 -25.56 19.84 -16.02
CA TYR A 67 -26.12 21.18 -16.16
C TYR A 67 -26.35 21.49 -17.63
N ASP A 68 -27.61 21.61 -18.00
CA ASP A 68 -28.03 22.22 -19.27
C ASP A 68 -28.12 23.74 -19.05
N VAL A 69 -27.16 24.46 -19.63
CA VAL A 69 -26.99 25.90 -19.47
C VAL A 69 -27.35 26.58 -20.77
N THR A 70 -28.27 27.54 -20.68
CA THR A 70 -28.68 28.39 -21.78
C THR A 70 -27.93 29.72 -21.69
N PHE A 71 -27.22 30.06 -22.75
CA PHE A 71 -26.55 31.35 -22.93
C PHE A 71 -27.33 32.19 -23.92
N ALA A 72 -27.46 33.49 -23.67
CA ALA A 72 -28.03 34.42 -24.64
C ALA A 72 -26.94 35.36 -25.14
N LYS A 73 -26.70 35.37 -26.46
CA LYS A 73 -25.84 36.36 -27.10
C LYS A 73 -26.70 37.36 -27.86
N PRO A 74 -26.68 38.66 -27.52
CA PRO A 74 -27.39 39.66 -28.31
C PRO A 74 -26.76 39.75 -29.71
N ASP A 75 -27.58 39.64 -30.75
CA ASP A 75 -27.18 40.00 -32.11
C ASP A 75 -27.27 41.54 -32.29
N SER A 76 -26.80 42.06 -33.43
CA SER A 76 -26.77 43.50 -33.70
C SER A 76 -28.16 44.18 -33.68
N ASP A 77 -29.22 43.37 -33.70
CA ASP A 77 -30.61 43.79 -33.86
C ASP A 77 -31.45 43.56 -32.59
N GLY A 78 -30.82 43.05 -31.51
CA GLY A 78 -31.45 42.85 -30.20
C GLY A 78 -32.33 41.59 -30.08
N ALA A 79 -32.33 40.71 -31.09
CA ALA A 79 -32.99 39.42 -31.09
C ALA A 79 -31.96 38.32 -30.78
N GLY A 80 -31.46 38.29 -29.54
CA GLY A 80 -30.38 37.39 -29.14
C GLY A 80 -30.64 35.91 -29.47
N ALA A 81 -29.59 35.20 -29.86
CA ALA A 81 -29.63 33.75 -30.08
C ALA A 81 -29.32 33.01 -28.77
N ASN A 82 -30.13 31.99 -28.46
CA ASN A 82 -29.91 31.12 -27.31
C ASN A 82 -29.05 29.91 -27.70
N PHE A 83 -28.02 29.64 -26.92
CA PHE A 83 -27.13 28.48 -27.08
C PHE A 83 -27.26 27.58 -25.85
N HIS A 84 -27.44 26.28 -26.09
CA HIS A 84 -27.50 25.27 -25.04
C HIS A 84 -26.17 24.53 -24.97
N LEU A 85 -25.54 24.53 -23.80
CA LEU A 85 -24.37 23.72 -23.51
C LEU A 85 -24.66 22.84 -22.30
N LYS A 86 -24.20 21.60 -22.39
CA LYS A 86 -24.33 20.61 -21.33
C LYS A 86 -22.96 20.40 -20.68
N PHE A 87 -22.91 20.49 -19.36
CA PHE A 87 -21.70 20.28 -18.55
C PHE A 87 -21.97 19.21 -17.50
N ASP A 88 -21.00 18.37 -17.19
CA ASP A 88 -21.16 17.42 -16.08
C ASP A 88 -21.43 18.18 -14.78
N ALA A 89 -22.46 17.75 -14.04
CA ALA A 89 -22.91 18.41 -12.81
C ALA A 89 -22.17 17.92 -11.56
N THR A 90 -20.96 17.38 -11.71
CA THR A 90 -20.20 16.82 -10.60
C THR A 90 -18.73 17.09 -10.69
N GLU A 91 -18.14 17.29 -9.51
CA GLU A 91 -16.71 17.20 -9.33
C GLU A 91 -16.31 15.73 -9.16
N PHE A 92 -15.26 15.33 -9.86
CA PHE A 92 -14.66 14.01 -9.69
C PHE A 92 -13.49 14.14 -8.71
N ASP A 93 -13.43 13.23 -7.72
CA ASP A 93 -12.22 13.04 -6.92
C ASP A 93 -11.02 12.89 -7.87
N PRO A 94 -9.88 13.50 -7.55
CA PRO A 94 -8.74 13.41 -8.45
C PRO A 94 -8.33 11.94 -8.62
N GLN A 95 -7.83 11.59 -9.80
CA GLN A 95 -7.30 10.28 -10.12
C GLN A 95 -5.87 10.45 -10.62
N VAL A 96 -4.94 9.72 -10.02
CA VAL A 96 -3.53 9.78 -10.42
C VAL A 96 -3.12 8.44 -11.03
N GLN A 97 -2.29 8.51 -12.07
CA GLN A 97 -1.62 7.36 -12.66
C GLN A 97 -0.13 7.67 -12.82
N ILE A 98 0.72 6.78 -12.31
CA ILE A 98 2.15 6.80 -12.55
C ILE A 98 2.39 6.38 -14.00
N ILE A 99 3.08 7.24 -14.75
CA ILE A 99 3.39 7.01 -16.17
C ILE A 99 4.87 6.73 -16.40
N GLN A 100 5.73 7.10 -15.45
CA GLN A 100 7.15 6.78 -15.43
C GLN A 100 7.57 6.37 -14.01
N PRO A 101 8.21 5.21 -13.82
CA PRO A 101 8.26 4.12 -14.80
C PRO A 101 6.85 3.64 -15.18
N SER A 102 6.66 3.05 -16.37
CA SER A 102 5.33 2.59 -16.82
C SER A 102 4.92 1.20 -16.27
N GLY A 103 5.76 0.62 -15.43
CA GLY A 103 5.58 -0.70 -14.82
C GLY A 103 6.79 -1.04 -13.94
N SER A 104 6.74 -2.18 -13.25
CA SER A 104 7.79 -2.59 -12.31
C SER A 104 9.16 -2.67 -12.99
N ILE A 105 10.19 -2.12 -12.34
CA ILE A 105 11.56 -2.10 -12.85
C ILE A 105 12.55 -2.63 -11.81
N THR A 106 13.67 -3.18 -12.30
CA THR A 106 14.85 -3.51 -11.50
C THR A 106 16.04 -2.71 -12.01
N VAL A 107 16.73 -2.00 -11.12
CA VAL A 107 17.90 -1.17 -11.47
C VAL A 107 19.05 -1.40 -10.49
N GLN A 108 20.26 -1.07 -10.92
CA GLN A 108 21.46 -1.12 -10.10
C GLN A 108 21.51 0.07 -9.13
N PRO A 109 22.12 -0.07 -7.92
CA PRO A 109 22.35 1.06 -7.03
C PRO A 109 23.04 2.22 -7.74
N GLY A 110 22.60 3.45 -7.46
CA GLY A 110 23.11 4.67 -8.10
C GLY A 110 22.55 4.96 -9.49
N SER A 111 21.73 4.07 -10.07
CA SER A 111 21.09 4.34 -11.37
C SER A 111 20.00 5.40 -11.20
N PRO A 112 19.97 6.46 -12.04
CA PRO A 112 18.90 7.45 -11.98
C PRO A 112 17.57 6.83 -12.43
N VAL A 113 16.53 6.99 -11.61
CA VAL A 113 15.14 6.63 -11.90
C VAL A 113 14.31 7.90 -11.94
N THR A 114 13.59 8.10 -13.04
CA THR A 114 12.65 9.21 -13.19
C THR A 114 11.25 8.74 -12.87
N PHE A 115 10.58 9.48 -12.00
CA PHE A 115 9.19 9.30 -11.66
C PHE A 115 8.38 10.42 -12.27
N ASP A 116 7.21 10.10 -12.82
CA ASP A 116 6.23 11.06 -13.29
C ASP A 116 4.83 10.45 -13.23
N CYS A 117 3.84 11.31 -13.06
CA CYS A 117 2.44 10.91 -12.98
C CYS A 117 1.55 11.87 -13.77
N TYR A 118 0.42 11.34 -14.23
CA TYR A 118 -0.65 12.10 -14.86
C TYR A 118 -1.87 12.15 -13.92
N VAL A 119 -2.51 13.30 -13.84
CA VAL A 119 -3.71 13.50 -12.99
C VAL A 119 -4.91 13.77 -13.89
N LEU A 120 -5.96 12.98 -13.70
CA LEU A 120 -7.30 13.22 -14.21
C LEU A 120 -8.15 13.79 -13.06
N PHE A 121 -9.15 14.60 -13.40
CA PHE A 121 -10.15 15.10 -12.44
C PHE A 121 -9.59 15.93 -11.25
N GLY A 122 -10.42 16.29 -10.28
CA GLY A 122 -10.05 17.16 -9.15
C GLY A 122 -9.99 18.66 -9.49
N THR A 123 -9.72 19.49 -8.48
CA THR A 123 -9.63 20.96 -8.61
C THR A 123 -8.18 21.44 -8.45
N PRO A 124 -7.46 21.78 -9.54
CA PRO A 124 -6.10 22.32 -9.46
C PRO A 124 -6.02 23.62 -8.61
N PRO A 125 -4.84 24.00 -8.09
CA PRO A 125 -3.55 23.31 -8.23
C PRO A 125 -3.46 22.01 -7.41
N TYR A 126 -2.62 21.08 -7.88
CA TYR A 126 -2.32 19.84 -7.17
C TYR A 126 -1.00 19.94 -6.39
N VAL A 127 -0.97 19.32 -5.22
CA VAL A 127 0.24 19.05 -4.45
C VAL A 127 0.60 17.57 -4.63
N TYR A 128 1.85 17.30 -4.99
CA TYR A 128 2.40 15.98 -5.24
C TYR A 128 3.36 15.60 -4.12
N GLN A 129 3.23 14.39 -3.59
CA GLN A 129 4.15 13.81 -2.64
C GLN A 129 4.50 12.39 -3.08
N TRP A 130 5.78 12.14 -3.33
CA TRP A 130 6.29 10.82 -3.65
C TRP A 130 6.97 10.20 -2.43
N TYR A 131 6.65 8.95 -2.17
CA TYR A 131 7.04 8.24 -0.97
C TYR A 131 7.50 6.82 -1.30
N SER A 132 8.59 6.39 -0.67
CA SER A 132 9.03 5.00 -0.64
C SER A 132 8.74 4.42 0.74
N HIS A 133 8.15 3.22 0.80
CA HIS A 133 7.97 2.54 2.09
C HIS A 133 9.29 2.20 2.80
N VAL A 134 10.42 2.19 2.09
CA VAL A 134 11.76 1.96 2.66
C VAL A 134 12.45 3.28 2.99
N ASP A 135 12.54 4.20 2.03
CA ASP A 135 13.36 5.42 2.16
C ASP A 135 12.58 6.64 2.69
N GLY A 136 11.27 6.51 2.90
CA GLY A 136 10.40 7.59 3.33
C GLY A 136 10.06 8.55 2.20
N VAL A 137 9.91 9.84 2.53
CA VAL A 137 9.54 10.88 1.55
C VAL A 137 10.69 11.13 0.57
N LEU A 138 10.45 10.88 -0.71
CA LEU A 138 11.43 11.07 -1.78
C LEU A 138 11.36 12.47 -2.39
N PHE A 139 10.15 12.98 -2.59
CA PHE A 139 9.91 14.26 -3.24
C PHE A 139 8.57 14.87 -2.79
N SER A 140 8.49 16.19 -2.73
CA SER A 140 7.25 16.92 -2.48
C SER A 140 7.25 18.24 -3.23
N SER A 141 6.18 18.52 -3.97
CA SER A 141 6.07 19.74 -4.78
C SER A 141 4.62 20.19 -4.92
N ALA A 142 4.41 21.50 -4.97
CA ALA A 142 3.10 22.11 -5.22
C ALA A 142 2.82 22.35 -6.72
N THR A 143 3.77 22.06 -7.61
CA THR A 143 3.66 22.42 -9.03
C THR A 143 4.21 21.40 -10.00
N THR A 144 5.07 20.48 -9.55
CA THR A 144 5.75 19.52 -10.43
C THR A 144 5.41 18.09 -10.03
N SER A 145 4.92 17.32 -11.00
CA SER A 145 4.62 15.88 -10.87
C SER A 145 5.88 15.01 -10.95
N SER A 146 6.90 15.46 -11.68
CA SER A 146 8.07 14.66 -11.99
C SER A 146 9.31 15.01 -11.16
N PHE A 147 10.10 13.97 -10.84
CA PHE A 147 11.44 14.10 -10.28
C PHE A 147 12.32 12.91 -10.70
N THR A 148 13.64 13.07 -10.57
CA THR A 148 14.62 11.99 -10.80
C THR A 148 15.45 11.80 -9.54
N THR A 149 15.67 10.54 -9.13
CA THR A 149 16.56 10.20 -8.02
C THR A 149 17.46 9.02 -8.38
N SER A 150 18.68 9.03 -7.85
CA SER A 150 19.64 7.91 -7.93
C SER A 150 19.99 7.36 -6.53
N THR A 151 19.30 7.84 -5.49
CA THR A 151 19.67 7.61 -4.09
C THR A 151 18.83 6.53 -3.42
N LEU A 152 17.97 5.82 -4.17
CA LEU A 152 17.18 4.73 -3.62
C LEU A 152 18.11 3.68 -3.00
N SER A 153 17.78 3.25 -1.78
CA SER A 153 18.55 2.26 -1.03
C SER A 153 18.40 0.87 -1.65
N GLU A 154 19.34 -0.03 -1.36
CA GLU A 154 19.14 -1.45 -1.66
C GLU A 154 18.50 -2.11 -0.44
N ALA A 155 17.24 -2.51 -0.56
CA ALA A 155 16.46 -3.11 0.52
C ALA A 155 16.57 -4.64 0.50
N ILE A 156 17.06 -5.23 1.58
CA ILE A 156 17.39 -6.65 1.67
C ILE A 156 16.84 -7.23 2.98
N LYS A 157 16.09 -8.33 2.86
CA LYS A 157 15.64 -9.17 3.98
C LYS A 157 16.19 -10.58 3.75
N SER A 158 16.76 -11.22 4.77
CA SER A 158 17.33 -12.58 4.66
C SER A 158 18.27 -12.80 3.45
N ASN A 159 19.10 -11.80 3.10
CA ASN A 159 19.99 -11.78 1.92
C ASN A 159 19.28 -11.78 0.55
N ILE A 160 17.99 -11.50 0.52
CA ILE A 160 17.18 -11.40 -0.71
C ILE A 160 16.74 -9.95 -0.86
N ALA A 161 17.15 -9.33 -1.97
CA ALA A 161 16.71 -7.99 -2.30
C ALA A 161 15.22 -8.00 -2.64
N TYR A 162 14.45 -7.08 -2.04
CA TYR A 162 13.03 -6.88 -2.31
C TYR A 162 12.78 -5.46 -2.85
N PRO A 163 11.71 -5.27 -3.63
CA PRO A 163 11.44 -3.97 -4.23
C PRO A 163 10.89 -2.93 -3.25
N HIS A 164 11.16 -1.67 -3.54
CA HIS A 164 10.45 -0.53 -2.96
C HIS A 164 9.06 -0.49 -3.58
N SER A 165 8.03 -0.43 -2.74
CA SER A 165 6.75 0.19 -3.11
C SER A 165 6.93 1.71 -3.12
N ILE A 166 6.86 2.31 -4.31
CA ILE A 166 6.94 3.76 -4.53
C ILE A 166 5.54 4.27 -4.83
N SER A 167 5.02 5.16 -4.00
CA SER A 167 3.69 5.73 -4.16
C SER A 167 3.74 7.22 -4.42
N VAL A 168 2.75 7.69 -5.19
CA VAL A 168 2.44 9.12 -5.30
C VAL A 168 1.12 9.38 -4.57
N LEU A 169 1.12 10.37 -3.70
CA LEU A 169 -0.08 10.99 -3.16
C LEU A 169 -0.25 12.33 -3.84
N ILE A 170 -1.41 12.54 -4.44
CA ILE A 170 -1.82 13.86 -4.88
C ILE A 170 -2.90 14.41 -3.96
N ARG A 171 -2.90 15.73 -3.78
CA ARG A 171 -3.98 16.46 -3.13
C ARG A 171 -4.37 17.65 -3.99
N ASP A 172 -5.66 17.84 -4.21
CA ASP A 172 -6.17 18.99 -4.93
C ASP A 172 -6.44 20.20 -4.00
N SER A 173 -6.89 21.32 -4.56
CA SER A 173 -7.13 22.55 -3.80
C SER A 173 -8.32 22.47 -2.83
N GLU A 174 -9.14 21.43 -2.94
CA GLU A 174 -10.28 21.15 -2.07
C GLU A 174 -9.97 20.06 -1.03
N ASP A 175 -8.68 19.74 -0.84
CA ASP A 175 -8.18 18.75 0.10
C ASP A 175 -8.50 17.29 -0.26
N ARG A 176 -9.11 17.04 -1.43
CA ARG A 176 -9.35 15.69 -1.94
C ARG A 176 -8.05 15.07 -2.42
N PHE A 177 -7.93 13.75 -2.33
CA PHE A 177 -6.67 13.08 -2.58
C PHE A 177 -6.83 11.77 -3.36
N SER A 178 -5.74 11.37 -4.02
CA SER A 178 -5.64 10.13 -4.78
C SER A 178 -4.25 9.55 -4.67
N ARG A 179 -4.13 8.24 -4.88
CA ARG A 179 -2.85 7.54 -4.83
C ARG A 179 -2.70 6.56 -5.96
N ASP A 180 -1.46 6.38 -6.37
CA ASP A 180 -1.02 5.28 -7.23
C ASP A 180 0.35 4.78 -6.75
N GLU A 181 0.73 3.57 -7.17
CA GLU A 181 1.88 2.83 -6.65
C GLU A 181 2.61 2.06 -7.75
N ILE A 182 3.92 1.95 -7.60
CA ILE A 182 4.77 1.17 -8.50
C ILE A 182 5.94 0.52 -7.76
N SER A 183 6.29 -0.69 -8.20
CA SER A 183 7.41 -1.46 -7.69
C SER A 183 8.74 -1.07 -8.34
N VAL A 184 9.74 -0.70 -7.54
CA VAL A 184 11.11 -0.41 -7.99
C VAL A 184 12.10 -1.23 -7.18
N LYS A 185 12.75 -2.21 -7.81
CA LYS A 185 13.78 -3.03 -7.17
C LYS A 185 15.17 -2.44 -7.40
N ILE A 186 15.87 -2.10 -6.33
CA ILE A 186 17.31 -1.85 -6.38
C ILE A 186 18.02 -3.17 -6.08
N ASP A 187 18.88 -3.63 -6.99
CA ASP A 187 19.53 -4.94 -6.89
C ASP A 187 20.95 -4.85 -7.42
N SER A 188 21.93 -4.92 -6.52
CA SER A 188 23.37 -4.89 -6.83
C SER A 188 23.83 -6.09 -7.65
N THR A 189 23.05 -7.17 -7.66
CA THR A 189 23.34 -8.39 -8.42
C THR A 189 22.72 -8.39 -9.83
N ALA A 190 21.86 -7.41 -10.15
CA ALA A 190 21.25 -7.31 -11.47
C ALA A 190 22.29 -7.22 -12.60
N ALA A 191 22.00 -7.75 -13.79
CA ALA A 191 22.92 -7.58 -14.91
C ALA A 191 23.10 -6.08 -15.21
N MET A 192 24.33 -5.60 -15.34
CA MET A 192 24.58 -4.22 -15.80
C MET A 192 23.89 -4.04 -17.15
N ALA A 193 22.88 -3.17 -17.20
CA ALA A 193 22.35 -2.72 -18.48
C ALA A 193 23.51 -2.09 -19.24
N ALA A 194 23.88 -2.69 -20.37
CA ALA A 194 24.96 -2.15 -21.20
C ALA A 194 24.53 -0.74 -21.62
N ASN A 195 25.13 0.28 -21.01
CA ASN A 195 24.84 1.65 -21.41
C ASN A 195 25.20 1.76 -22.89
N MET A 196 24.20 2.03 -23.72
CA MET A 196 24.34 2.09 -25.17
C MET A 196 25.44 3.09 -25.57
N GLU A 197 25.65 4.14 -24.78
CA GLU A 197 26.75 5.08 -24.97
C GLU A 197 28.12 4.42 -24.76
N ILE A 198 28.29 3.59 -23.73
CA ILE A 198 29.54 2.85 -23.50
C ILE A 198 29.80 1.84 -24.64
N VAL A 199 28.75 1.18 -25.12
CA VAL A 199 28.84 0.26 -26.27
C VAL A 199 29.20 1.02 -27.56
N LEU A 200 28.58 2.16 -27.81
CA LEU A 200 28.85 3.02 -28.96
C LEU A 200 30.25 3.64 -28.91
N ILE A 201 30.72 4.06 -27.73
CA ILE A 201 32.09 4.55 -27.52
C ILE A 201 33.10 3.41 -27.75
N GLY A 202 32.83 2.21 -27.23
CA GLY A 202 33.66 1.03 -27.47
C GLY A 202 33.75 0.65 -28.95
N LEU A 203 32.62 0.66 -29.66
CA LEU A 203 32.57 0.44 -31.11
C LEU A 203 33.31 1.55 -31.88
N GLY A 204 33.13 2.81 -31.48
CA GLY A 204 33.82 3.97 -32.06
C GLY A 204 35.34 3.88 -31.89
N ALA A 205 35.82 3.46 -30.71
CA ALA A 205 37.24 3.23 -30.45
C ALA A 205 37.80 2.09 -31.32
N LEU A 206 37.04 1.01 -31.54
CA LEU A 206 37.44 -0.11 -32.40
C LEU A 206 37.55 0.30 -33.89
N ILE A 207 36.63 1.15 -34.36
CA ILE A 207 36.65 1.72 -35.71
C ILE A 207 37.85 2.65 -35.88
N LEU A 208 38.14 3.49 -34.89
CA LEU A 208 39.32 4.36 -34.90
C LEU A 208 40.64 3.55 -34.89
N LEU A 209 40.71 2.46 -34.11
CA LEU A 209 41.88 1.59 -34.05
C LEU A 209 42.14 0.88 -35.40
N THR A 210 41.08 0.40 -36.05
CA THR A 210 41.20 -0.22 -37.39
C THR A 210 41.59 0.79 -38.46
N ALA A 211 41.02 2.00 -38.44
CA ALA A 211 41.45 3.09 -39.32
C ALA A 211 42.92 3.48 -39.08
N PHE A 212 43.36 3.53 -37.82
CA PHE A 212 44.75 3.77 -37.44
C PHE A 212 45.70 2.73 -38.03
N LEU A 213 45.41 1.44 -37.88
CA LEU A 213 46.24 0.35 -38.42
C LEU A 213 46.35 0.40 -39.95
N ILE A 214 45.29 0.81 -40.66
CA ILE A 214 45.30 0.95 -42.12
C ILE A 214 46.16 2.14 -42.57
N VAL A 215 46.07 3.27 -41.86
CA VAL A 215 46.79 4.51 -42.21
C VAL A 215 48.27 4.44 -41.83
N ALA A 216 48.60 3.85 -40.67
CA ALA A 216 49.98 3.61 -40.24
C ALA A 216 50.77 2.75 -41.23
N LYS A 217 50.08 1.88 -41.99
CA LYS A 217 50.68 1.06 -43.05
C LYS A 217 50.96 1.83 -44.35
N LYS A 218 50.41 3.05 -44.53
CA LYS A 218 50.43 3.77 -45.82
C LYS A 218 51.03 5.18 -45.81
N ARG A 219 51.18 5.90 -44.67
CA ARG A 219 51.76 7.28 -44.63
C ARG A 219 52.52 7.61 -43.32
N GLY A 220 53.42 8.59 -43.42
CA GLY A 220 54.42 8.98 -42.39
C GLY A 220 53.89 9.59 -41.09
N ALA A 221 54.79 9.63 -40.10
CA ALA A 221 54.59 9.74 -38.64
C ALA A 221 53.62 10.81 -38.10
N LEU A 222 53.31 11.87 -38.84
CA LEU A 222 52.45 12.96 -38.38
C LEU A 222 50.96 12.57 -38.28
N VAL A 223 50.46 11.72 -39.18
CA VAL A 223 49.06 11.26 -39.14
C VAL A 223 48.83 10.27 -38.00
N ILE A 224 49.88 9.51 -37.64
CA ILE A 224 49.89 8.56 -36.54
C ILE A 224 49.71 9.29 -35.19
N PHE A 225 50.41 10.41 -34.98
CA PHE A 225 50.30 11.20 -33.75
C PHE A 225 48.90 11.79 -33.54
N PHE A 226 48.25 12.28 -34.60
CA PHE A 226 46.90 12.86 -34.52
C PHE A 226 45.83 11.81 -34.17
N LEU A 227 45.93 10.62 -34.77
CA LEU A 227 45.02 9.51 -34.46
C LEU A 227 45.25 8.95 -33.04
N LEU A 228 46.49 8.95 -32.52
CA LEU A 228 46.80 8.59 -31.14
C LEU A 228 46.21 9.59 -30.14
N MET A 229 46.25 10.89 -30.43
CA MET A 229 45.58 11.90 -29.62
C MET A 229 44.06 11.72 -29.61
N LEU A 230 43.43 11.49 -30.77
CA LEU A 230 42.00 11.20 -30.85
C LEU A 230 41.63 9.92 -30.09
N PHE A 231 42.38 8.84 -30.26
CA PHE A 231 42.16 7.60 -29.51
C PHE A 231 42.30 7.81 -28.00
N SER A 232 43.29 8.60 -27.55
CA SER A 232 43.44 8.95 -26.13
C SER A 232 42.25 9.76 -25.60
N ALA A 233 41.71 10.71 -26.38
CA ALA A 233 40.51 11.45 -25.98
C ALA A 233 39.31 10.49 -25.82
N PHE A 234 39.12 9.55 -26.74
CA PHE A 234 38.01 8.58 -26.68
C PHE A 234 38.15 7.53 -25.57
N VAL A 235 39.38 7.12 -25.22
CA VAL A 235 39.61 6.13 -24.15
C VAL A 235 39.62 6.77 -22.76
N PHE A 236 40.13 8.00 -22.60
CA PHE A 236 40.29 8.63 -21.29
C PHE A 236 39.12 9.54 -20.87
N LEU A 237 38.31 10.07 -21.79
CA LEU A 237 37.10 10.84 -21.43
C LEU A 237 36.06 10.04 -20.62
N PRO A 238 35.75 8.76 -20.93
CA PRO A 238 34.78 7.99 -20.14
C PRO A 238 35.34 7.50 -18.79
N ILE A 239 36.66 7.38 -18.64
CA ILE A 239 37.28 6.92 -17.38
C ILE A 239 37.14 8.01 -16.29
N THR A 240 37.16 9.29 -16.66
CA THR A 240 36.94 10.40 -15.71
C THR A 240 35.47 10.63 -15.35
N SER A 241 34.52 10.18 -16.16
CA SER A 241 33.07 10.27 -15.85
C SER A 241 32.52 9.02 -15.14
N ALA A 242 33.22 7.88 -15.20
CA ALA A 242 32.86 6.67 -14.46
C ALA A 242 33.42 6.63 -13.03
N SER A 243 34.31 7.57 -12.65
CA SER A 243 34.94 7.61 -11.33
C SER A 243 34.51 8.80 -10.46
N SER A 244 33.34 9.40 -10.70
CA SER A 244 32.69 10.18 -9.64
C SER A 244 32.16 9.18 -8.62
N GLY A 245 32.69 9.26 -7.39
CA GLY A 245 32.58 8.24 -6.36
C GLY A 245 31.25 7.49 -6.33
N VAL A 246 31.33 6.16 -6.30
CA VAL A 246 30.28 5.33 -5.72
C VAL A 246 30.19 5.75 -4.25
N GLU A 247 29.45 6.82 -3.96
CA GLU A 247 28.76 6.90 -2.68
C GLU A 247 27.99 5.58 -2.61
N ARG A 248 28.39 4.71 -1.68
CA ARG A 248 27.65 3.48 -1.47
C ARG A 248 26.25 3.93 -1.08
N ASN A 249 25.27 3.73 -1.96
CA ASN A 249 23.88 3.90 -1.59
C ASN A 249 23.67 3.08 -0.29
N PRO A 250 22.90 3.62 0.67
CA PRO A 250 22.63 2.92 1.91
C PRO A 250 22.02 1.55 1.58
N VAL A 251 22.47 0.51 2.29
CA VAL A 251 21.89 -0.83 2.26
C VAL A 251 21.00 -0.95 3.48
N TYR A 252 19.72 -1.22 3.28
CA TYR A 252 18.77 -1.46 4.37
C TYR A 252 18.66 -2.97 4.61
N GLN A 253 19.21 -3.42 5.75
CA GLN A 253 19.24 -4.83 6.16
C GLN A 253 18.88 -4.97 7.64
N PRO A 254 17.59 -5.08 7.99
CA PRO A 254 17.18 -5.36 9.35
C PRO A 254 17.56 -6.80 9.74
N SER A 255 17.99 -6.98 10.99
CA SER A 255 18.23 -8.30 11.57
C SER A 255 16.93 -8.87 12.13
N ALA A 256 16.87 -10.20 12.24
CA ALA A 256 15.84 -10.86 13.04
C ALA A 256 15.89 -10.38 14.51
N PRO A 257 14.75 -10.44 15.24
CA PRO A 257 14.68 -10.13 16.66
C PRO A 257 15.68 -10.98 17.44
N THR A 258 16.25 -10.40 18.49
CA THR A 258 17.29 -11.08 19.28
C THR A 258 16.74 -11.95 20.42
N GLY A 259 15.44 -11.85 20.74
CA GLY A 259 14.76 -12.49 21.87
C GLY A 259 13.82 -13.63 21.49
N ALA A 260 14.25 -14.56 20.63
CA ALA A 260 13.46 -15.79 20.47
C ALA A 260 13.35 -16.51 21.84
N TYR A 261 12.11 -16.86 22.23
CA TYR A 261 11.69 -17.48 23.51
C TYR A 261 11.51 -16.51 24.70
N ASP A 262 10.47 -16.73 25.54
CA ASP A 262 10.12 -15.87 26.70
C ASP A 262 11.32 -15.53 27.58
N ASP A 263 11.94 -14.41 27.25
CA ASP A 263 13.13 -13.87 27.89
C ASP A 263 12.77 -12.74 28.88
N GLY A 264 11.46 -12.50 29.04
CA GLY A 264 10.90 -11.45 29.89
C GLY A 264 11.01 -10.04 29.31
N ILE A 265 11.53 -9.87 28.09
CA ILE A 265 11.46 -8.62 27.33
C ILE A 265 10.03 -8.47 26.81
N LYS A 266 9.66 -7.23 26.48
CA LYS A 266 8.38 -6.92 25.83
C LYS A 266 8.68 -6.66 24.37
N GLU A 267 8.15 -7.42 23.44
CA GLU A 267 8.48 -7.36 22.02
C GLU A 267 7.22 -7.25 21.16
N VAL A 268 7.31 -6.43 20.12
CA VAL A 268 6.22 -6.23 19.19
C VAL A 268 6.73 -6.20 17.77
N GLY A 269 5.97 -6.82 16.88
CA GLY A 269 6.19 -6.81 15.44
C GLY A 269 4.92 -6.44 14.69
N ILE A 270 5.09 -5.82 13.51
CA ILE A 270 3.98 -5.61 12.58
C ILE A 270 4.32 -6.05 11.17
N GLU A 271 3.31 -6.56 10.49
CA GLU A 271 3.35 -6.83 9.06
C GLU A 271 2.13 -6.22 8.38
N TRP A 272 2.29 -5.61 7.21
CA TRP A 272 1.15 -5.01 6.53
C TRP A 272 1.29 -4.97 5.02
N ILE A 273 0.15 -5.10 4.36
CA ILE A 273 0.00 -5.00 2.91
C ILE A 273 -1.04 -3.93 2.61
N GLY A 274 -0.66 -2.97 1.76
CA GLY A 274 -1.43 -1.75 1.55
C GLY A 274 -1.67 -1.45 0.08
N LEU A 275 -0.84 -0.54 -0.43
CA LEU A 275 -0.93 0.01 -1.78
C LEU A 275 -0.40 -0.96 -2.83
N SER A 276 0.53 -1.85 -2.48
CA SER A 276 1.15 -2.76 -3.45
C SER A 276 0.24 -3.90 -3.90
N TYR A 277 -0.86 -4.16 -3.19
CA TYR A 277 -1.72 -5.31 -3.47
C TYR A 277 -2.64 -5.05 -4.66
N HIS A 278 -2.16 -5.48 -5.83
CA HIS A 278 -2.89 -5.49 -7.09
C HIS A 278 -3.04 -6.94 -7.55
N THR A 279 -4.05 -7.65 -7.06
CA THR A 279 -4.32 -9.02 -7.56
C THR A 279 -5.37 -9.03 -8.67
N TYR A 280 -5.26 -10.05 -9.52
CA TYR A 280 -6.13 -10.38 -10.65
C TYR A 280 -7.63 -10.56 -10.33
N ASP A 281 -8.04 -10.43 -9.05
CA ASP A 281 -9.40 -10.76 -8.56
C ASP A 281 -10.21 -9.50 -8.15
N GLY A 282 -9.77 -8.30 -8.55
CA GLY A 282 -10.52 -7.06 -8.31
C GLY A 282 -10.52 -6.58 -6.85
N ALA A 283 -9.58 -7.07 -6.03
CA ALA A 283 -9.37 -6.58 -4.68
C ALA A 283 -8.73 -5.17 -4.71
N ASN A 284 -9.32 -4.23 -3.99
CA ASN A 284 -8.85 -2.85 -3.96
C ASN A 284 -7.62 -2.67 -3.06
N MET A 285 -6.80 -1.66 -3.37
CA MET A 285 -5.71 -1.19 -2.53
C MET A 285 -6.20 -0.82 -1.12
N LEU A 286 -5.38 -1.08 -0.10
CA LEU A 286 -5.68 -0.80 1.30
C LEU A 286 -4.88 0.42 1.78
N THR A 287 -5.40 1.62 1.52
CA THR A 287 -4.68 2.89 1.71
C THR A 287 -4.34 3.24 3.17
N GLY A 288 -4.98 2.60 4.15
CA GLY A 288 -4.78 2.82 5.58
C GLY A 288 -3.80 1.86 6.27
N SER A 289 -3.37 0.78 5.57
CA SER A 289 -2.67 -0.35 6.22
C SER A 289 -1.40 0.06 6.96
N GLN A 290 -0.57 0.89 6.32
CA GLN A 290 0.66 1.41 6.92
C GLN A 290 0.36 2.20 8.20
N SER A 291 -0.46 3.25 8.09
CA SER A 291 -0.74 4.16 9.20
C SER A 291 -1.38 3.47 10.41
N CYS A 292 -2.23 2.49 10.17
CA CYS A 292 -2.93 1.77 11.23
C CYS A 292 -2.00 0.80 11.95
N SER A 293 -1.18 0.05 11.21
CA SER A 293 -0.18 -0.87 11.77
C SER A 293 0.93 -0.11 12.49
N GLU A 294 1.50 0.92 11.87
CA GLU A 294 2.52 1.77 12.51
C GLU A 294 1.95 2.51 13.73
N GLY A 295 0.66 2.87 13.72
CA GLY A 295 -0.02 3.45 14.86
C GLY A 295 -0.04 2.51 16.08
N PHE A 296 -0.30 1.21 15.85
CA PHE A 296 -0.17 0.18 16.89
C PHE A 296 1.28 0.08 17.38
N TYR A 297 2.20 -0.17 16.45
CA TYR A 297 3.62 -0.41 16.72
C TYR A 297 4.27 0.74 17.51
N ASN A 298 4.14 1.96 17.01
CA ASN A 298 4.75 3.14 17.63
C ASN A 298 4.16 3.45 19.00
N HIS A 299 2.86 3.19 19.23
CA HIS A 299 2.24 3.39 20.53
C HIS A 299 2.71 2.33 21.54
N MET A 300 2.80 1.06 21.12
CA MET A 300 3.35 0.00 21.96
C MET A 300 4.81 0.26 22.34
N GLY A 301 5.63 0.78 21.43
CA GLY A 301 7.00 1.19 21.76
C GLY A 301 7.06 2.39 22.70
N SER A 302 6.38 3.48 22.36
CA SER A 302 6.51 4.76 23.09
C SER A 302 5.78 4.81 24.43
N VAL A 303 4.64 4.14 24.55
CA VAL A 303 3.79 4.14 25.76
C VAL A 303 3.80 2.76 26.44
N GLY A 304 3.75 1.68 25.66
CA GLY A 304 3.77 0.31 26.17
C GLY A 304 5.12 -0.12 26.76
N GLY A 305 6.20 0.54 26.32
CA GLY A 305 7.57 0.16 26.67
C GLY A 305 8.02 -1.14 26.01
N TYR A 306 7.44 -1.49 24.86
CA TYR A 306 7.83 -2.63 24.05
C TYR A 306 9.05 -2.30 23.19
N SER A 307 9.91 -3.29 22.99
CA SER A 307 10.94 -3.28 21.96
C SER A 307 10.28 -3.43 20.59
N LEU A 308 10.71 -2.58 19.67
CA LEU A 308 10.18 -2.48 18.32
C LEU A 308 11.04 -3.36 17.40
N GLU A 309 10.67 -4.62 17.27
CA GLU A 309 11.52 -5.65 16.64
C GLU A 309 11.45 -5.63 15.12
N PHE A 310 10.24 -5.58 14.54
CA PHE A 310 10.09 -5.50 13.09
C PHE A 310 8.84 -4.73 12.64
N ASN A 311 9.00 -4.04 11.50
CA ASN A 311 7.92 -3.43 10.74
C ASN A 311 8.11 -3.79 9.26
N TRP A 312 7.39 -4.81 8.82
CA TRP A 312 7.46 -5.29 7.44
C TRP A 312 6.24 -4.84 6.65
N GLY A 313 6.46 -4.00 5.65
CA GLY A 313 5.43 -3.45 4.79
C GLY A 313 5.55 -3.90 3.35
N GLU A 314 4.43 -4.05 2.67
CA GLU A 314 4.34 -4.27 1.22
C GLU A 314 5.18 -5.46 0.76
N TYR A 315 6.26 -5.24 0.00
CA TYR A 315 7.10 -6.29 -0.55
C TYR A 315 8.10 -6.90 0.45
N SER A 316 8.22 -6.30 1.65
CA SER A 316 9.07 -6.81 2.73
C SER A 316 8.32 -7.71 3.73
N ALA A 317 6.99 -7.70 3.71
CA ALA A 317 6.14 -8.63 4.46
C ALA A 317 6.05 -9.95 3.69
N TRP A 318 6.47 -11.06 4.31
CA TRP A 318 6.53 -12.37 3.65
C TRP A 318 5.66 -13.38 4.36
N GLU A 319 4.96 -14.19 3.57
CA GLU A 319 4.11 -15.25 4.10
C GLU A 319 4.89 -16.35 4.82
N SER A 320 6.18 -16.50 4.51
CA SER A 320 7.10 -17.41 5.19
C SER A 320 7.29 -17.06 6.66
N ASP A 321 7.17 -15.77 7.02
CA ASP A 321 7.39 -15.28 8.38
C ASP A 321 6.34 -15.80 9.36
N PHE A 322 5.20 -16.27 8.86
CA PHE A 322 4.13 -16.90 9.67
C PHE A 322 4.19 -18.43 9.61
N ARG A 323 5.01 -18.99 8.72
CA ARG A 323 5.02 -20.41 8.41
C ARG A 323 5.99 -21.12 9.36
N ASP A 324 5.52 -22.22 9.93
CA ASP A 324 6.31 -23.12 10.76
C ASP A 324 7.63 -23.48 10.08
N THR A 325 8.74 -23.37 10.81
CA THR A 325 10.08 -23.77 10.34
C THR A 325 10.17 -25.17 9.75
N THR A 326 9.28 -26.09 10.14
CA THR A 326 9.25 -27.44 9.58
C THR A 326 8.53 -27.55 8.23
N ILE A 327 7.90 -26.47 7.76
CA ILE A 327 7.11 -26.40 6.54
C ILE A 327 7.78 -25.42 5.58
N ASN A 328 8.15 -25.90 4.39
CA ASN A 328 8.59 -25.13 3.21
C ASN A 328 9.22 -23.74 3.50
N HIS A 329 10.51 -23.68 3.81
CA HIS A 329 11.25 -22.42 4.08
C HIS A 329 10.63 -21.49 5.13
N GLY A 330 9.69 -21.98 5.96
CA GLY A 330 9.12 -21.23 7.06
C GLY A 330 10.18 -20.72 8.02
N ASN A 331 9.94 -19.55 8.57
CA ASN A 331 10.87 -18.86 9.45
C ASN A 331 10.14 -18.09 10.56
N ASP A 332 9.00 -18.59 11.00
CA ASP A 332 8.21 -18.02 12.09
C ASP A 332 8.98 -17.80 13.38
N SER A 333 9.80 -18.77 13.79
CA SER A 333 10.72 -18.63 14.94
C SER A 333 11.73 -17.48 14.83
N GLN A 334 11.85 -16.83 13.67
CA GLN A 334 12.68 -15.64 13.47
C GLN A 334 11.89 -14.34 13.44
N TRP A 335 10.56 -14.37 13.37
CA TRP A 335 9.75 -13.16 13.20
C TRP A 335 8.46 -13.25 14.01
N ILE A 336 7.43 -13.91 13.47
CA ILE A 336 6.09 -13.88 14.04
C ILE A 336 6.06 -14.59 15.39
N ASP A 337 6.84 -15.66 15.56
CA ASP A 337 6.91 -16.46 16.77
C ASP A 337 8.10 -16.08 17.69
N ALA A 338 8.70 -14.91 17.44
CA ALA A 338 9.87 -14.39 18.16
C ALA A 338 9.59 -13.09 18.94
N VAL A 339 8.30 -12.75 19.14
CA VAL A 339 7.86 -11.53 19.84
C VAL A 339 6.56 -11.80 20.59
N ASP A 340 6.30 -11.14 21.74
CA ASP A 340 5.03 -11.35 22.46
C ASP A 340 3.79 -10.97 21.61
N MET A 341 3.89 -9.94 20.75
CA MET A 341 2.73 -9.39 20.03
C MET A 341 2.99 -9.11 18.55
N VAL A 342 2.07 -9.59 17.71
CA VAL A 342 2.04 -9.27 16.28
C VAL A 342 0.73 -8.60 15.87
N TYR A 343 0.84 -7.52 15.10
CA TYR A 343 -0.30 -6.93 14.41
C TYR A 343 -0.10 -7.00 12.90
N TYR A 344 -1.03 -7.70 12.24
CA TYR A 344 -1.08 -7.80 10.79
C TYR A 344 -2.28 -7.02 10.24
N GLN A 345 -2.07 -6.25 9.17
CA GLN A 345 -3.16 -5.67 8.39
C GLN A 345 -2.98 -5.85 6.89
N GLY A 346 -4.01 -6.40 6.25
CA GLY A 346 -4.00 -6.67 4.83
C GLY A 346 -5.28 -7.34 4.36
N HIS A 347 -5.20 -7.97 3.19
CA HIS A 347 -6.29 -8.82 2.72
C HIS A 347 -6.27 -10.16 3.45
N GLY A 348 -7.45 -10.73 3.63
CA GLY A 348 -7.63 -11.99 4.32
C GLY A 348 -8.86 -12.75 3.87
N GLY A 349 -8.92 -14.00 4.29
CA GLY A 349 -10.08 -14.84 4.14
C GLY A 349 -10.06 -15.96 5.17
N THR A 350 -10.92 -16.94 4.98
CA THR A 350 -11.10 -18.07 5.91
C THR A 350 -9.93 -19.05 5.94
N ARG A 351 -8.85 -18.86 5.18
CA ARG A 351 -7.75 -19.82 5.07
C ARG A 351 -6.36 -19.22 5.22
N ALA A 352 -6.26 -17.92 4.97
CA ALA A 352 -4.99 -17.24 4.88
C ALA A 352 -5.18 -15.72 4.93
N VAL A 353 -4.08 -15.03 5.19
CA VAL A 353 -3.89 -13.63 4.82
C VAL A 353 -2.95 -13.52 3.61
N SER A 354 -3.05 -12.44 2.85
CA SER A 354 -2.42 -12.32 1.53
C SER A 354 -1.23 -11.36 1.48
N PHE A 355 -0.22 -11.70 0.69
CA PHE A 355 1.02 -10.95 0.56
C PHE A 355 1.30 -10.58 -0.90
N THR A 356 1.71 -9.34 -1.14
CA THR A 356 2.12 -8.88 -2.48
C THR A 356 3.50 -9.42 -2.86
N SER A 357 4.37 -9.63 -1.87
CA SER A 357 5.75 -10.10 -2.06
C SER A 357 5.82 -11.41 -2.84
N ASN A 358 4.87 -12.31 -2.62
CA ASN A 358 4.82 -13.65 -3.21
C ASN A 358 6.20 -14.32 -3.09
N HIS A 359 6.74 -14.35 -1.87
CA HIS A 359 8.13 -14.72 -1.62
C HIS A 359 8.38 -16.18 -2.03
N ASP A 360 7.57 -17.08 -1.47
CA ASP A 360 7.34 -18.44 -1.96
C ASP A 360 5.89 -18.62 -2.47
N GLU A 361 4.92 -18.00 -1.80
CA GLU A 361 3.47 -18.06 -2.07
C GLU A 361 2.80 -16.68 -1.86
N ASP A 362 1.60 -16.46 -2.41
CA ASP A 362 0.87 -15.18 -2.26
C ASP A 362 0.12 -15.04 -0.92
N ARG A 363 0.24 -16.03 -0.02
CA ARG A 363 -0.64 -16.22 1.15
C ARG A 363 0.04 -16.93 2.32
N ALA A 364 -0.11 -16.40 3.53
CA ALA A 364 0.22 -17.12 4.76
C ALA A 364 -0.98 -17.93 5.20
N ARG A 365 -0.89 -19.26 5.07
CA ARG A 365 -2.01 -20.15 5.34
C ARG A 365 -2.05 -20.59 6.79
N PHE A 366 -3.24 -20.56 7.38
CA PHE A 366 -3.42 -20.91 8.80
C PHE A 366 -3.10 -22.38 9.10
N ASP A 367 -3.20 -23.27 8.11
CA ASP A 367 -2.85 -24.69 8.24
C ASP A 367 -1.35 -24.98 8.15
N GLN A 368 -0.52 -23.94 7.98
CA GLN A 368 0.94 -24.01 7.97
C GLN A 368 1.58 -23.23 9.12
N MET A 369 0.77 -22.65 10.02
CA MET A 369 1.24 -21.89 11.17
C MET A 369 1.36 -22.79 12.40
N LYS A 370 2.35 -22.50 13.25
CA LYS A 370 2.40 -22.90 14.64
C LYS A 370 2.67 -21.62 15.44
N LEU A 371 1.73 -21.26 16.30
CA LEU A 371 1.73 -19.97 16.97
C LEU A 371 1.95 -20.21 18.47
N GLY A 372 3.00 -19.61 18.99
CA GLY A 372 3.44 -19.70 20.37
C GLY A 372 4.18 -20.99 20.71
N ASP A 373 4.79 -21.69 19.76
CA ASP A 373 5.85 -22.67 20.07
C ASP A 373 7.23 -22.00 20.30
N GLY A 374 7.27 -20.67 20.25
CA GLY A 374 8.34 -19.75 20.60
C GLY A 374 7.88 -18.75 21.65
N ASP A 375 7.76 -17.47 21.28
CA ASP A 375 7.48 -16.34 22.20
C ASP A 375 6.13 -15.64 21.96
N LEU A 376 5.38 -16.04 20.93
CA LEU A 376 4.16 -15.33 20.57
C LEU A 376 3.00 -15.56 21.53
N ASP A 377 2.67 -14.55 22.33
CA ASP A 377 1.46 -14.50 23.15
C ASP A 377 0.22 -14.15 22.31
N MET A 378 0.33 -13.22 21.38
CA MET A 378 -0.84 -12.65 20.73
C MET A 378 -0.61 -12.22 19.30
N ILE A 379 -1.58 -12.52 18.44
CA ILE A 379 -1.62 -12.03 17.07
C ILE A 379 -2.98 -11.44 16.71
N ALA A 380 -2.99 -10.24 16.15
CA ALA A 380 -4.17 -9.62 15.55
C ALA A 380 -4.07 -9.61 14.03
N PHE A 381 -5.10 -10.14 13.38
CA PHE A 381 -5.32 -9.97 11.96
C PHE A 381 -6.45 -8.97 11.71
N ASP A 382 -6.10 -7.71 11.42
CA ASP A 382 -7.02 -6.71 10.88
C ASP A 382 -7.26 -7.00 9.39
N SER A 383 -8.05 -8.05 9.14
CA SER A 383 -8.28 -8.61 7.81
C SER A 383 -9.62 -9.32 7.72
N CYS A 384 -10.18 -9.36 6.52
CA CYS A 384 -11.48 -9.96 6.27
C CYS A 384 -11.54 -11.45 6.66
N SER A 385 -12.54 -11.83 7.43
CA SER A 385 -13.04 -13.21 7.60
C SER A 385 -12.02 -14.25 8.11
N VAL A 386 -10.89 -13.82 8.67
CA VAL A 386 -9.85 -14.69 9.25
C VAL A 386 -10.46 -15.66 10.28
N LEU A 387 -11.34 -15.12 11.13
CA LEU A 387 -12.04 -15.84 12.19
C LEU A 387 -13.52 -16.10 11.86
N ALA A 388 -13.87 -16.25 10.58
CA ALA A 388 -15.24 -16.62 10.20
C ALA A 388 -15.65 -17.97 10.81
N TRP A 389 -16.92 -18.16 11.13
CA TRP A 389 -17.35 -19.42 11.78
C TRP A 389 -17.04 -20.67 10.94
N TYR A 390 -17.21 -20.58 9.63
CA TYR A 390 -17.15 -21.73 8.73
C TYR A 390 -16.55 -21.34 7.38
N ASP A 391 -15.71 -22.22 6.86
CA ASP A 391 -15.19 -22.14 5.50
C ASP A 391 -15.96 -23.13 4.60
N PRO A 392 -16.71 -22.64 3.59
CA PRO A 392 -17.48 -23.51 2.71
C PRO A 392 -16.64 -24.27 1.69
N TYR A 393 -15.41 -23.83 1.39
CA TYR A 393 -14.54 -24.45 0.38
C TYR A 393 -13.82 -25.68 0.91
N VAL A 394 -13.44 -25.67 2.20
CA VAL A 394 -12.79 -26.84 2.85
C VAL A 394 -13.72 -27.56 3.83
N ALA A 395 -14.95 -27.08 3.99
CA ALA A 395 -15.97 -27.63 4.87
C ALA A 395 -15.52 -27.78 6.34
N LYS A 396 -14.79 -26.80 6.84
CA LYS A 396 -14.26 -26.77 8.22
C LYS A 396 -14.80 -25.58 9.00
N ASN A 397 -15.17 -25.82 10.25
CA ASN A 397 -15.47 -24.73 11.19
C ASN A 397 -14.18 -24.10 11.74
N ILE A 398 -14.32 -23.01 12.50
CA ILE A 398 -13.19 -22.29 13.08
C ILE A 398 -12.26 -23.16 13.94
N PHE A 399 -12.82 -24.06 14.76
CA PHE A 399 -12.04 -24.95 15.61
C PHE A 399 -11.14 -25.86 14.76
N GLU A 400 -11.70 -26.48 13.72
CA GLU A 400 -10.94 -27.37 12.82
C GLU A 400 -9.90 -26.65 11.95
N ARG A 401 -10.05 -25.34 11.74
CA ARG A 401 -9.10 -24.52 10.99
C ARG A 401 -7.96 -24.01 11.85
N TRP A 402 -8.26 -23.52 13.05
CA TRP A 402 -7.32 -22.80 13.88
C TRP A 402 -6.72 -23.62 15.02
N SER A 403 -7.40 -24.66 15.53
CA SER A 403 -6.88 -25.44 16.65
C SER A 403 -5.49 -26.03 16.41
N PRO A 404 -5.11 -26.49 15.19
CA PRO A 404 -3.76 -27.01 14.96
C PRO A 404 -2.67 -25.95 15.05
N ALA A 405 -3.01 -24.68 14.81
CA ALA A 405 -2.06 -23.58 14.86
C ALA A 405 -1.76 -23.12 16.30
N LEU A 406 -2.62 -23.43 17.29
CA LEU A 406 -2.39 -23.02 18.68
C LEU A 406 -1.34 -23.95 19.32
N GLN A 407 -0.08 -23.50 19.41
CA GLN A 407 1.02 -24.23 20.05
C GLN A 407 1.50 -23.61 21.38
N GLY A 408 0.96 -22.45 21.73
CA GLY A 408 1.19 -21.76 22.98
C GLY A 408 0.66 -20.32 22.93
N VAL A 409 0.25 -19.82 21.76
CA VAL A 409 -0.34 -18.49 21.63
C VAL A 409 -1.58 -18.33 22.51
N HIS A 410 -1.64 -17.22 23.23
CA HIS A 410 -2.72 -16.90 24.14
C HIS A 410 -3.97 -16.48 23.36
N GLN A 411 -3.85 -15.60 22.36
CA GLN A 411 -5.01 -15.08 21.65
C GLN A 411 -4.74 -14.83 20.16
N VAL A 412 -5.63 -15.36 19.32
CA VAL A 412 -5.75 -14.96 17.91
C VAL A 412 -6.96 -14.02 17.77
N LEU A 413 -6.71 -12.79 17.37
CA LEU A 413 -7.72 -11.75 17.17
C LEU A 413 -7.97 -11.51 15.69
N GLY A 414 -9.21 -11.19 15.34
CA GLY A 414 -9.55 -10.87 13.96
C GLY A 414 -11.04 -10.61 13.75
N PHE A 415 -11.51 -10.80 12.52
CA PHE A 415 -12.90 -10.60 12.14
C PHE A 415 -13.58 -11.90 11.71
N ALA A 416 -14.83 -12.07 12.12
CA ALA A 416 -15.71 -13.16 11.71
C ALA A 416 -16.43 -12.89 10.38
N THR A 417 -16.33 -11.67 9.87
CA THR A 417 -16.88 -11.18 8.59
C THR A 417 -15.80 -10.38 7.86
N SER A 418 -16.16 -9.72 6.76
CA SER A 418 -15.31 -8.67 6.19
C SER A 418 -14.96 -7.59 7.23
N ALA A 419 -13.86 -6.88 6.97
CA ALA A 419 -13.38 -5.73 7.72
C ALA A 419 -13.18 -4.56 6.76
N GLN A 420 -13.36 -3.33 7.25
CA GLN A 420 -12.99 -2.12 6.52
C GLN A 420 -11.52 -1.80 6.77
N ASN A 421 -10.85 -1.32 5.73
CA ASN A 421 -9.52 -0.73 5.88
C ASN A 421 -9.63 0.61 6.60
N THR A 422 -8.89 0.75 7.69
CA THR A 422 -8.87 1.98 8.48
C THR A 422 -7.43 2.42 8.67
N ASN A 423 -7.24 3.69 9.03
CA ASN A 423 -5.92 4.27 9.27
C ASN A 423 -5.53 4.33 10.76
N SER A 424 -6.44 3.99 11.68
CA SER A 424 -6.26 4.28 13.11
C SER A 424 -6.74 3.20 14.08
N MET A 425 -7.34 2.09 13.61
CA MET A 425 -7.84 1.04 14.50
C MET A 425 -6.71 0.41 15.33
N GLY A 426 -5.53 0.16 14.74
CA GLY A 426 -4.35 -0.36 15.43
C GLY A 426 -3.85 0.56 16.54
N LEU A 427 -3.75 1.88 16.29
CA LEU A 427 -3.42 2.86 17.33
C LEU A 427 -4.42 2.80 18.49
N LYS A 428 -5.71 2.74 18.17
CA LYS A 428 -6.78 2.72 19.18
C LYS A 428 -6.78 1.43 20.00
N PHE A 429 -6.49 0.31 19.34
CA PHE A 429 -6.29 -0.96 20.00
C PHE A 429 -5.12 -0.89 21.01
N ALA A 430 -3.95 -0.39 20.61
CA ALA A 430 -2.81 -0.20 21.50
C ALA A 430 -3.10 0.77 22.67
N GLN A 431 -3.85 1.85 22.40
CA GLN A 431 -4.31 2.80 23.42
C GLN A 431 -5.18 2.14 24.49
N TYR A 432 -6.10 1.25 24.10
CA TYR A 432 -6.93 0.54 25.07
C TYR A 432 -6.16 -0.49 25.88
N MET A 433 -5.20 -1.20 25.26
CA MET A 433 -4.35 -2.15 25.96
C MET A 433 -3.40 -1.51 26.97
N THR A 434 -2.98 -0.26 26.72
CA THR A 434 -2.05 0.48 27.60
C THR A 434 -2.77 1.45 28.54
N GLY A 435 -4.07 1.65 28.34
CA GLY A 435 -4.89 2.59 29.11
C GLY A 435 -4.83 4.02 28.59
N LEU A 436 -5.88 4.78 28.89
CA LEU A 436 -6.03 6.19 28.50
C LEU A 436 -6.33 7.02 29.74
N TYR A 437 -5.30 7.58 30.38
CA TYR A 437 -5.46 8.29 31.65
C TYR A 437 -6.67 9.25 31.64
N PRO A 438 -7.58 9.16 32.63
CA PRO A 438 -7.50 8.37 33.86
C PRO A 438 -8.06 6.93 33.77
N LEU A 439 -8.45 6.45 32.59
CA LEU A 439 -8.98 5.10 32.38
C LEU A 439 -7.86 4.06 32.46
N PRO A 440 -8.08 2.93 33.15
CA PRO A 440 -7.10 1.85 33.21
C PRO A 440 -6.94 1.17 31.83
N ALA A 441 -5.87 0.39 31.70
CA ALA A 441 -5.73 -0.59 30.63
C ALA A 441 -6.89 -1.59 30.67
N LEU A 442 -7.31 -2.03 29.48
CA LEU A 442 -8.29 -3.11 29.31
C LEU A 442 -7.56 -4.43 29.01
N THR A 443 -8.27 -5.55 29.09
CA THR A 443 -7.73 -6.82 28.56
C THR A 443 -7.48 -6.69 27.06
N ILE A 444 -6.66 -7.57 26.50
CA ILE A 444 -6.39 -7.64 25.06
C ILE A 444 -7.71 -7.81 24.28
N MET A 445 -8.58 -8.72 24.73
CA MET A 445 -9.90 -8.94 24.13
C MET A 445 -10.77 -7.68 24.15
N GLU A 446 -10.91 -7.04 25.31
CA GLU A 446 -11.72 -5.84 25.48
C GLU A 446 -11.20 -4.69 24.61
N SER A 447 -9.88 -4.55 24.51
CA SER A 447 -9.21 -3.55 23.69
C SER A 447 -9.50 -3.76 22.20
N TRP A 448 -9.40 -5.00 21.72
CA TRP A 448 -9.66 -5.34 20.32
C TRP A 448 -11.13 -5.12 19.95
N PHE A 449 -12.04 -5.61 20.80
CA PHE A 449 -13.48 -5.48 20.58
C PHE A 449 -13.90 -4.01 20.60
N ARG A 450 -13.37 -3.21 21.54
CA ARG A 450 -13.65 -1.77 21.61
C ARG A 450 -13.11 -1.01 20.40
N ALA A 451 -11.88 -1.30 19.97
CA ALA A 451 -11.31 -0.69 18.77
C ALA A 451 -12.14 -1.04 17.52
N ALA A 452 -12.59 -2.29 17.40
CA ALA A 452 -13.43 -2.70 16.28
C ALA A 452 -14.80 -1.98 16.30
N VAL A 453 -15.46 -1.87 17.45
CA VAL A 453 -16.73 -1.15 17.60
C VAL A 453 -16.64 0.32 17.14
N GLU A 454 -15.50 0.96 17.38
CA GLU A 454 -15.28 2.36 17.01
C GLU A 454 -14.96 2.58 15.53
N PHE A 455 -14.38 1.58 14.86
CA PHE A 455 -13.80 1.73 13.52
C PHE A 455 -14.44 0.87 12.44
N GLN A 456 -15.34 -0.05 12.82
CA GLN A 456 -16.00 -0.96 11.90
C GLN A 456 -17.51 -0.70 11.89
N PRO A 457 -18.18 -0.84 10.72
CA PRO A 457 -19.63 -0.71 10.66
C PRO A 457 -20.35 -1.78 11.48
N SER A 458 -21.57 -1.48 11.93
CA SER A 458 -22.34 -2.36 12.81
C SER A 458 -22.78 -3.69 12.19
N ASP A 459 -22.64 -3.86 10.86
CA ASP A 459 -22.87 -5.13 10.17
C ASP A 459 -21.65 -6.06 10.19
N ARG A 460 -20.50 -5.58 10.68
CA ARG A 460 -19.27 -6.36 10.85
C ARG A 460 -19.24 -7.05 12.20
N LYS A 461 -18.49 -8.15 12.27
CA LYS A 461 -18.32 -8.93 13.50
C LYS A 461 -16.86 -9.11 13.84
N VAL A 462 -16.47 -8.56 14.98
CA VAL A 462 -15.17 -8.76 15.61
C VAL A 462 -15.16 -10.11 16.33
N ALA A 463 -14.01 -10.77 16.38
CA ALA A 463 -13.85 -12.07 17.01
C ALA A 463 -12.48 -12.27 17.65
N MET A 464 -12.44 -13.27 18.54
CA MET A 464 -11.26 -13.81 19.19
C MET A 464 -11.37 -15.33 19.24
N PHE A 465 -10.23 -16.01 19.07
CA PHE A 465 -10.10 -17.45 19.18
C PHE A 465 -8.89 -17.79 20.06
N TYR A 466 -9.07 -18.72 21.02
CA TYR A 466 -8.00 -19.16 21.91
C TYR A 466 -8.24 -20.56 22.51
N GLY A 467 -7.19 -21.16 23.07
CA GLY A 467 -7.25 -22.38 23.87
C GLY A 467 -7.26 -22.06 25.35
N THR A 468 -8.14 -22.71 26.13
CA THR A 468 -8.23 -22.52 27.58
C THR A 468 -7.78 -23.77 28.33
N ASN A 469 -6.99 -23.56 29.38
CA ASN A 469 -6.62 -24.59 30.36
C ASN A 469 -7.69 -24.73 31.46
N SER A 470 -8.76 -23.94 31.42
CA SER A 470 -9.86 -23.99 32.38
C SER A 470 -10.76 -25.18 32.09
N THR A 471 -11.04 -25.98 33.11
CA THR A 471 -12.00 -27.10 33.00
C THR A 471 -13.43 -26.66 32.68
N ASN A 472 -13.78 -25.39 32.90
CA ASN A 472 -15.06 -24.79 32.54
C ASN A 472 -14.86 -23.48 31.75
N PRO A 473 -15.08 -23.46 30.42
CA PRO A 473 -14.85 -22.28 29.59
C PRO A 473 -15.88 -21.15 29.81
N PHE A 474 -16.99 -21.42 30.50
CA PHE A 474 -17.98 -20.39 30.86
C PHE A 474 -17.67 -19.66 32.17
N GLN A 475 -16.73 -20.21 32.96
CA GLN A 475 -16.23 -19.63 34.19
C GLN A 475 -14.71 -19.84 34.24
N PRO A 476 -13.98 -19.20 33.31
CA PRO A 476 -12.54 -19.39 33.21
C PRO A 476 -11.86 -18.96 34.52
N GLN A 477 -10.81 -19.69 34.88
CA GLN A 477 -9.99 -19.34 36.04
C GLN A 477 -9.21 -18.04 35.77
N LEU A 478 -8.55 -17.49 36.80
CA LEU A 478 -7.73 -16.28 36.60
C LEU A 478 -6.60 -16.51 35.58
N ASP A 479 -5.94 -17.66 35.68
CA ASP A 479 -4.90 -18.14 34.76
C ASP A 479 -5.53 -18.69 33.46
N ASP A 480 -6.03 -17.77 32.64
CA ASP A 480 -6.73 -18.05 31.38
C ASP A 480 -6.54 -16.89 30.39
N PRO A 481 -6.32 -17.17 29.09
CA PRO A 481 -6.03 -16.12 28.11
C PRO A 481 -7.07 -15.01 28.02
N ILE A 482 -8.35 -15.28 28.34
CA ILE A 482 -9.40 -14.24 28.33
C ILE A 482 -9.12 -13.07 29.29
N ASN A 483 -8.31 -13.28 30.32
CA ASN A 483 -7.97 -12.28 31.33
C ASN A 483 -6.67 -11.52 31.01
N ASP A 484 -6.00 -11.85 29.92
CA ASP A 484 -4.70 -11.26 29.62
C ASP A 484 -4.80 -9.79 29.26
N HIS A 485 -3.85 -9.05 29.80
CA HIS A 485 -3.51 -7.70 29.41
C HIS A 485 -2.20 -7.71 28.64
N ALA A 486 -1.86 -6.59 28.00
CA ALA A 486 -0.49 -6.40 27.56
C ALA A 486 0.48 -6.50 28.75
N LYS A 487 1.65 -7.12 28.53
CA LYS A 487 2.70 -7.33 29.53
C LYS A 487 3.01 -6.01 30.24
N GLY A 488 2.87 -6.00 31.57
CA GLY A 488 3.06 -4.81 32.42
C GLY A 488 1.85 -3.87 32.56
N PHE A 489 0.70 -4.20 31.97
CA PHE A 489 -0.56 -3.43 32.09
C PHE A 489 -1.67 -4.20 32.82
N GLY A 490 -1.41 -5.44 33.23
CA GLY A 490 -2.33 -6.26 34.01
C GLY A 490 -1.81 -7.69 34.17
N TYR A 491 -2.72 -8.62 34.40
CA TYR A 491 -2.41 -10.04 34.47
C TYR A 491 -2.07 -10.60 33.08
N VAL A 492 -1.12 -11.53 33.01
CA VAL A 492 -0.82 -12.37 31.84
C VAL A 492 -0.81 -13.80 32.34
N CYS A 493 -1.55 -14.68 31.69
CA CYS A 493 -1.64 -16.08 32.08
C CYS A 493 -0.37 -16.85 31.70
N SER A 494 -0.28 -18.10 32.17
CA SER A 494 0.72 -19.04 31.69
C SER A 494 0.31 -19.60 30.32
N ASP A 495 1.28 -19.96 29.49
CA ASP A 495 1.06 -20.42 28.12
C ASP A 495 0.04 -21.58 28.05
N PRO A 496 -0.99 -21.47 27.20
CA PRO A 496 -1.92 -22.56 26.89
C PRO A 496 -1.29 -23.56 25.92
N THR A 497 -0.31 -24.34 26.38
CA THR A 497 0.30 -25.37 25.54
C THR A 497 -0.71 -26.46 25.15
N PRO A 498 -0.57 -27.13 23.98
CA PRO A 498 -1.52 -28.12 23.49
C PRO A 498 -1.89 -29.23 24.48
N GLU A 499 -0.96 -29.60 25.36
CA GLU A 499 -1.14 -30.64 26.38
C GLU A 499 -2.04 -30.20 27.55
N ARG A 500 -2.19 -28.88 27.75
CA ARG A 500 -2.94 -28.26 28.84
C ARG A 500 -4.30 -27.73 28.39
N ILE A 501 -4.52 -27.54 27.09
CA ILE A 501 -5.78 -27.05 26.55
C ILE A 501 -6.91 -28.06 26.82
N GLU A 502 -7.89 -27.63 27.61
CA GLU A 502 -9.11 -28.38 27.92
C GLU A 502 -10.22 -28.07 26.91
N TRP A 503 -10.30 -26.80 26.46
CA TRP A 503 -11.31 -26.36 25.48
C TRP A 503 -10.75 -25.34 24.50
N PHE A 504 -11.37 -25.27 23.32
CA PHE A 504 -11.20 -24.13 22.42
C PHE A 504 -12.38 -23.17 22.57
N VAL A 505 -12.08 -21.88 22.65
CA VAL A 505 -13.08 -20.83 22.86
C VAL A 505 -13.09 -19.88 21.68
N TYR A 506 -14.29 -19.60 21.18
CA TYR A 506 -14.54 -18.65 20.11
C TYR A 506 -15.56 -17.61 20.56
N ILE A 507 -15.12 -16.37 20.67
CA ILE A 507 -15.95 -15.23 21.08
C ILE A 507 -16.11 -14.31 19.88
N ARG A 508 -17.33 -13.82 19.66
CA ARG A 508 -17.60 -12.80 18.63
C ARG A 508 -18.67 -11.83 19.10
N SER A 509 -18.57 -10.60 18.62
CA SER A 509 -19.59 -9.56 18.81
C SER A 509 -19.87 -8.86 17.49
N SER A 510 -21.03 -8.24 17.35
CA SER A 510 -21.19 -7.16 16.38
C SER A 510 -20.26 -6.00 16.78
N CYS A 511 -19.73 -5.30 15.78
CA CYS A 511 -19.06 -4.03 15.99
C CYS A 511 -20.10 -2.95 16.31
#